data_AF-A0A9W6SIZ7-F1
#
_entry.id   AF-A0A9W6SIZ7-F1
#
_cell.length_a   1.000
_cell.length_b   1.000
_cell.length_c   1.000
_cell.angle_alpha   90.00
_cell.angle_beta   90.00
_cell.angle_gamma   90.00
#
_symmetry.space_group_name_H-M   'P 1'
#
loop_
_entity.id
_entity.type
_entity.pdbx_description
1 polymer ?
#
loop_
_entity_poly.entity_id
_entity_poly.type
_entity_poly.pdbx_seq_one_letter_code
_entity_poly.pdbx_strand_id
1 'polypeptide(L)'
;MGALADVIAALEAVRAAIGAAREHARAGAEKFGESYEHLSTAFDGSGNSAATASLAGMTAAADSLAEADAHAAAALMTLGEYVEVVKGNGPGGGSSASAASGGSASEAPGGAYDAEGTWRGLPAFPPKPPRHTHGSATGKDGETVPVVSGEKTPDGQTHDWRYVDGVKLARRLGLVPAKGKPNVASDVELKWALQMRRDGITDSQVTINHPDGPCRGALSCDQLLPIWLREDSRLTVHWRDADGAMRSKTYVGRPDHD
;
A
#
# COMPACT_ATOMS: atom_id res chain seq x y z
N MET A 1 12.13 -36.49 -3.18
CA MET A 1 12.01 -35.64 -4.38
C MET A 1 10.56 -35.39 -4.80
N GLY A 2 9.57 -36.27 -4.51
CA GLY A 2 8.16 -36.04 -4.88
C GLY A 2 7.50 -34.81 -4.23
N ALA A 3 7.61 -34.66 -2.90
CA ALA A 3 6.87 -33.62 -2.16
C ALA A 3 7.12 -32.17 -2.63
N LEU A 4 8.33 -31.82 -3.07
CA LEU A 4 8.63 -30.47 -3.58
C LEU A 4 8.00 -30.24 -4.96
N ALA A 5 8.07 -31.24 -5.84
CA ALA A 5 7.45 -31.18 -7.15
C ALA A 5 5.92 -31.05 -7.03
N ASP A 6 5.32 -31.77 -6.08
CA ASP A 6 3.89 -31.70 -5.80
C ASP A 6 3.46 -30.30 -5.32
N VAL A 7 4.25 -29.66 -4.44
CA VAL A 7 4.00 -28.29 -3.99
C VAL A 7 4.09 -27.28 -5.14
N ILE A 8 5.11 -27.37 -5.99
CA ILE A 8 5.25 -26.49 -7.17
C ILE A 8 4.07 -26.68 -8.10
N ALA A 9 3.65 -27.92 -8.38
CA ALA A 9 2.51 -28.20 -9.23
C ALA A 9 1.21 -27.61 -8.65
N ALA A 10 0.99 -27.72 -7.34
CA ALA A 10 -0.16 -27.12 -6.68
C ALA A 10 -0.16 -25.59 -6.77
N LEU A 11 0.99 -24.94 -6.58
CA LEU A 11 1.11 -23.48 -6.70
C LEU A 11 0.84 -22.99 -8.13
N GLU A 12 1.37 -23.68 -9.14
CA GLU A 12 1.10 -23.35 -10.55
C GLU A 12 -0.38 -23.54 -10.91
N ALA A 13 -1.04 -24.57 -10.37
CA ALA A 13 -2.48 -24.76 -10.53
C ALA A 13 -3.30 -23.62 -9.91
N VAL A 14 -2.91 -23.15 -8.72
CA VAL A 14 -3.54 -21.98 -8.08
C VAL A 14 -3.32 -20.72 -8.93
N ARG A 15 -2.13 -20.50 -9.47
CA ARG A 15 -1.85 -19.38 -10.39
C ARG A 15 -2.73 -19.44 -11.64
N ALA A 16 -2.86 -20.62 -12.25
CA ALA A 16 -3.74 -20.79 -13.41
C ALA A 16 -5.21 -20.45 -13.07
N ALA A 17 -5.71 -20.92 -11.93
CA ALA A 17 -7.07 -20.64 -11.48
C ALA A 17 -7.31 -19.14 -11.21
N ILE A 18 -6.35 -18.45 -10.57
CA ILE A 18 -6.42 -17.00 -10.35
C ILE A 18 -6.39 -16.27 -11.70
N GLY A 19 -5.55 -16.70 -12.65
CA GLY A 19 -5.51 -16.16 -14.02
C GLY A 19 -6.87 -16.21 -14.71
N ALA A 20 -7.53 -17.37 -14.69
CA ALA A 20 -8.87 -17.52 -15.27
C ALA A 20 -9.93 -16.65 -14.56
N ALA A 21 -9.87 -16.57 -13.22
CA ALA A 21 -10.79 -15.70 -12.46
C ALA A 21 -10.65 -14.22 -12.83
N ARG A 22 -9.41 -13.77 -13.12
CA ARG A 22 -9.15 -12.40 -13.59
C ARG A 22 -9.74 -12.11 -14.95
N GLU A 23 -9.60 -13.03 -15.89
CA GLU A 23 -10.22 -12.91 -17.21
C GLU A 23 -11.74 -12.77 -17.09
N HIS A 24 -12.37 -13.57 -16.24
CA HIS A 24 -13.81 -13.45 -15.95
C HIS A 24 -14.18 -12.11 -15.28
N ALA A 25 -13.38 -11.63 -14.32
CA ALA A 25 -13.64 -10.35 -13.66
C ALA A 25 -13.58 -9.18 -14.65
N ARG A 26 -12.57 -9.17 -15.52
CA ARG A 26 -12.40 -8.15 -16.58
C ARG A 26 -13.55 -8.17 -17.57
N ALA A 27 -13.91 -9.35 -18.09
CA ALA A 27 -15.03 -9.49 -19.00
C ALA A 27 -16.36 -9.07 -18.36
N GLY A 28 -16.54 -9.33 -17.06
CA GLY A 28 -17.70 -8.86 -16.30
C GLY A 28 -17.75 -7.34 -16.18
N ALA A 29 -16.62 -6.71 -15.84
CA ALA A 29 -16.52 -5.25 -15.72
C ALA A 29 -16.79 -4.54 -17.07
N GLU A 30 -16.27 -5.09 -18.17
CA GLU A 30 -16.53 -4.60 -19.53
C GLU A 30 -18.02 -4.66 -19.88
N LYS A 31 -18.68 -5.80 -19.62
CA LYS A 31 -20.13 -5.93 -19.86
C LYS A 31 -20.98 -5.00 -19.01
N PHE A 32 -20.57 -4.70 -17.78
CA PHE A 32 -21.24 -3.68 -16.97
C PHE A 32 -21.09 -2.29 -17.59
N GLY A 33 -19.92 -1.96 -18.13
CA GLY A 33 -19.67 -0.71 -18.86
C GLY A 33 -20.56 -0.57 -20.10
N GLU A 34 -20.57 -1.56 -20.99
CA GLU A 34 -21.42 -1.58 -22.18
C GLU A 34 -22.91 -1.44 -21.83
N SER A 35 -23.36 -2.20 -20.84
CA SER A 35 -24.76 -2.16 -20.38
C SER A 35 -25.11 -0.80 -19.77
N TYR A 36 -24.17 -0.16 -19.07
CA TYR A 36 -24.33 1.17 -18.51
C TYR A 36 -24.53 2.22 -19.61
N GLU A 37 -23.73 2.17 -20.69
CA GLU A 37 -23.86 3.12 -21.82
C GLU A 37 -25.23 3.00 -22.50
N HIS A 38 -25.71 1.78 -22.74
CA HIS A 38 -27.02 1.55 -23.33
C HIS A 38 -28.16 2.03 -22.41
N LEU A 39 -28.11 1.68 -21.12
CA LEU A 39 -29.17 2.04 -20.18
C LEU A 39 -29.17 3.53 -19.84
N SER A 40 -28.00 4.16 -19.69
CA SER A 40 -27.90 5.60 -19.42
C SER A 40 -28.49 6.42 -20.57
N THR A 41 -28.24 6.02 -21.82
CA THR A 41 -28.85 6.63 -23.01
C THR A 41 -30.38 6.45 -23.01
N ALA A 42 -30.87 5.25 -22.69
CA ALA A 42 -32.31 4.97 -22.68
C ALA A 42 -33.06 5.70 -21.56
N PHE A 43 -32.40 5.99 -20.45
CA PHE A 43 -32.99 6.65 -19.28
C PHE A 43 -32.71 8.15 -19.18
N ASP A 44 -31.98 8.72 -20.13
CA ASP A 44 -31.69 10.15 -20.14
C ASP A 44 -33.00 10.96 -20.16
N GLY A 45 -33.09 11.95 -19.25
CA GLY A 45 -34.29 12.77 -19.07
C GLY A 45 -35.53 12.05 -18.48
N SER A 46 -35.48 10.75 -18.19
CA SER A 46 -36.66 9.99 -17.73
C SER A 46 -37.16 10.35 -16.33
N GLY A 47 -36.33 10.98 -15.49
CA GLY A 47 -36.63 11.26 -14.08
C GLY A 47 -36.82 10.01 -13.20
N ASN A 48 -36.53 8.81 -13.72
CA ASN A 48 -36.77 7.56 -13.02
C ASN A 48 -35.67 7.28 -11.98
N SER A 49 -36.01 7.36 -10.69
CA SER A 49 -35.09 7.13 -9.58
C SER A 49 -34.59 5.68 -9.51
N ALA A 50 -35.40 4.69 -9.88
CA ALA A 50 -35.01 3.29 -9.93
C ALA A 50 -33.98 3.02 -11.03
N ALA A 51 -34.09 3.70 -12.18
CA ALA A 51 -33.10 3.66 -13.24
C ALA A 51 -31.76 4.25 -12.76
N THR A 52 -31.80 5.40 -12.07
CA THR A 52 -30.61 6.05 -11.50
C THR A 52 -29.91 5.14 -10.48
N ALA A 53 -30.67 4.51 -9.58
CA ALA A 53 -30.14 3.57 -8.60
C ALA A 53 -29.52 2.32 -9.25
N SER A 54 -30.15 1.79 -10.30
CA SER A 54 -29.63 0.65 -11.07
C SER A 54 -28.29 1.00 -11.74
N LEU A 55 -28.20 2.16 -12.39
CA LEU A 55 -26.95 2.63 -13.01
C LEU A 55 -25.82 2.79 -11.98
N ALA A 56 -26.11 3.36 -10.81
CA ALA A 56 -25.14 3.47 -9.73
C ALA A 56 -24.67 2.10 -9.22
N GLY A 57 -25.59 1.13 -9.09
CA GLY A 57 -25.27 -0.24 -8.70
C GLY A 57 -24.37 -0.95 -9.73
N MET A 58 -24.60 -0.72 -11.02
CA MET A 58 -23.76 -1.27 -12.09
C MET A 58 -22.34 -0.69 -12.05
N THR A 59 -22.19 0.62 -11.85
CA THR A 59 -20.87 1.23 -11.66
C THR A 59 -20.15 0.63 -10.46
N ALA A 60 -20.83 0.51 -9.31
CA ALA A 60 -20.22 -0.08 -8.12
C ALA A 60 -19.81 -1.56 -8.30
N ALA A 61 -20.60 -2.33 -9.06
CA ALA A 61 -20.25 -3.71 -9.40
C ALA A 61 -19.03 -3.79 -10.33
N ALA A 62 -18.95 -2.92 -11.35
CA ALA A 62 -17.78 -2.84 -12.22
C ALA A 62 -16.52 -2.45 -11.43
N ASP A 63 -16.63 -1.46 -10.53
CA ASP A 63 -15.53 -1.05 -9.65
C ASP A 63 -15.06 -2.21 -8.76
N SER A 64 -16.00 -2.96 -8.16
CA SER A 64 -15.68 -4.13 -7.32
C SER A 64 -14.97 -5.24 -8.10
N LEU A 65 -15.36 -5.48 -9.36
CA LEU A 65 -14.69 -6.45 -10.23
C LEU A 65 -13.28 -6.00 -10.62
N ALA A 66 -13.09 -4.70 -10.87
CA ALA A 66 -11.77 -4.12 -11.15
C ALA A 66 -10.84 -4.23 -9.93
N GLU A 67 -11.35 -3.96 -8.72
CA GLU A 67 -10.61 -4.17 -7.47
C GLU A 67 -10.23 -5.65 -7.28
N ALA A 68 -11.16 -6.57 -7.53
CA ALA A 68 -10.88 -8.00 -7.48
C ALA A 68 -9.81 -8.44 -8.50
N ASP A 69 -9.85 -7.93 -9.74
CA ASP A 69 -8.79 -8.18 -10.74
C ASP A 69 -7.44 -7.68 -10.26
N ALA A 70 -7.38 -6.47 -9.68
CA ALA A 70 -6.14 -5.89 -9.18
C ALA A 70 -5.56 -6.72 -8.01
N HIS A 71 -6.39 -7.18 -7.07
CA HIS A 71 -5.97 -8.06 -5.98
C HIS A 71 -5.47 -9.41 -6.50
N ALA A 72 -6.17 -10.00 -7.46
CA ALA A 72 -5.77 -11.26 -8.08
C ALA A 72 -4.46 -11.12 -8.89
N ALA A 73 -4.26 -9.98 -9.56
CA ALA A 73 -3.01 -9.66 -10.25
C ALA A 73 -1.82 -9.64 -9.28
N ALA A 74 -2.01 -9.00 -8.13
CA ALA A 74 -1.01 -8.93 -7.07
C ALA A 74 -0.64 -10.32 -6.55
N ALA A 75 -1.65 -11.16 -6.27
CA ALA A 75 -1.45 -12.52 -5.82
C ALA A 75 -0.63 -13.35 -6.83
N LEU A 76 -0.87 -13.18 -8.14
CA LEU A 76 -0.11 -13.88 -9.18
C LEU A 76 1.37 -13.49 -9.21
N MET A 77 1.70 -12.22 -8.98
CA MET A 77 3.08 -11.75 -8.90
C MET A 77 3.80 -12.39 -7.71
N THR A 78 3.22 -12.27 -6.50
CA THR A 78 3.79 -12.85 -5.27
C THR A 78 3.97 -14.37 -5.36
N LEU A 79 2.96 -15.08 -5.90
CA LEU A 79 3.05 -16.52 -6.11
C LEU A 79 4.13 -16.87 -7.15
N GLY A 80 4.29 -16.06 -8.19
CA GLY A 80 5.36 -16.24 -9.18
C GLY A 80 6.75 -16.13 -8.56
N GLU A 81 7.01 -15.07 -7.79
CA GLU A 81 8.29 -14.89 -7.09
C GLU A 81 8.58 -16.05 -6.14
N TYR A 82 7.58 -16.47 -5.36
CA TYR A 82 7.73 -17.59 -4.42
C TYR A 82 8.05 -18.91 -5.14
N VAL A 83 7.35 -19.21 -6.24
CA VAL A 83 7.62 -20.41 -7.04
C VAL A 83 9.06 -20.42 -7.57
N GLU A 84 9.58 -19.29 -8.02
CA GLU A 84 10.97 -19.19 -8.49
C GLU A 84 11.99 -19.39 -7.36
N VAL A 85 11.73 -18.86 -6.17
CA VAL A 85 12.56 -19.12 -4.97
C VAL A 85 12.56 -20.60 -4.61
N VAL A 86 11.39 -21.25 -4.63
CA VAL A 86 11.24 -22.67 -4.30
C VAL A 86 11.92 -23.57 -5.35
N LYS A 87 11.87 -23.20 -6.64
CA LYS A 87 12.59 -23.88 -7.72
C LYS A 87 14.11 -23.71 -7.58
N GLY A 88 14.57 -22.53 -7.17
CA GLY A 88 16.00 -22.22 -6.99
C GLY A 88 16.65 -22.90 -5.77
N ASN A 89 15.88 -23.15 -4.71
CA ASN A 89 16.37 -23.72 -3.44
C ASN A 89 16.18 -25.24 -3.32
N GLY A 90 16.40 -26.00 -4.40
CA GLY A 90 16.24 -27.46 -4.40
C GLY A 90 17.01 -28.19 -3.26
N PRO A 91 16.65 -29.45 -2.92
CA PRO A 91 17.02 -30.12 -1.66
C PRO A 91 18.50 -30.50 -1.44
N GLY A 92 19.45 -29.82 -2.09
CA GLY A 92 20.88 -30.15 -2.05
C GLY A 92 21.85 -28.97 -1.93
N GLY A 93 21.38 -27.73 -1.73
CA GLY A 93 22.24 -26.55 -1.65
C GLY A 93 22.46 -26.07 -0.21
N GLY A 94 23.38 -26.71 0.51
CA GLY A 94 23.90 -26.15 1.77
C GLY A 94 24.69 -24.85 1.53
N SER A 95 24.54 -23.91 2.48
CA SER A 95 25.39 -22.76 2.80
C SER A 95 26.14 -22.05 1.65
N SER A 96 25.85 -20.76 1.50
CA SER A 96 26.92 -19.78 1.36
C SER A 96 26.62 -18.55 2.20
N ALA A 97 27.44 -18.40 3.24
CA ALA A 97 27.66 -17.15 3.92
C ALA A 97 28.02 -16.08 2.88
N SER A 98 27.33 -14.93 2.93
CA SER A 98 27.79 -13.73 2.26
C SER A 98 28.25 -12.74 3.33
N ALA A 99 29.55 -12.76 3.57
CA ALA A 99 30.26 -11.61 4.09
C ALA A 99 30.43 -10.62 2.93
N ALA A 100 29.98 -9.38 3.07
CA ALA A 100 30.55 -8.25 2.32
C ALA A 100 30.17 -6.89 2.92
N SER A 101 31.23 -6.09 3.10
CA SER A 101 31.32 -4.64 3.01
C SER A 101 30.44 -3.82 3.96
N GLY A 102 30.97 -3.09 4.95
CA GLY A 102 32.20 -2.31 4.83
C GLY A 102 32.01 -1.13 3.87
N GLY A 103 30.88 -0.42 3.98
CA GLY A 103 30.66 0.87 3.36
C GLY A 103 30.51 1.91 4.47
N SER A 104 31.56 2.69 4.71
CA SER A 104 31.51 3.88 5.56
C SER A 104 30.38 4.80 5.10
N ALA A 105 29.29 4.81 5.87
CA ALA A 105 28.37 5.93 5.85
C ALA A 105 29.09 7.09 6.55
N SER A 106 29.36 8.13 5.77
CA SER A 106 29.82 9.43 6.27
C SER A 106 28.90 9.89 7.39
N GLU A 107 29.41 9.91 8.62
CA GLU A 107 28.76 10.47 9.81
C GLU A 107 28.45 11.95 9.58
N ALA A 108 27.17 12.26 9.39
CA ALA A 108 26.63 13.54 9.80
C ALA A 108 26.35 13.48 11.32
N PRO A 109 26.55 14.57 12.07
CA PRO A 109 26.44 14.56 13.53
C PRO A 109 24.96 14.59 13.95
N GLY A 110 24.37 13.41 14.17
CA GLY A 110 23.02 13.26 14.71
C GLY A 110 22.90 11.91 15.41
N GLY A 111 22.50 11.89 16.68
CA GLY A 111 22.37 10.67 17.46
C GLY A 111 21.50 9.63 16.76
N ALA A 112 21.79 8.34 16.96
CA ALA A 112 20.99 7.25 16.42
C ALA A 112 19.51 7.42 16.83
N TYR A 113 18.59 7.31 15.87
CA TYR A 113 17.15 7.40 16.12
C TYR A 113 16.68 6.28 17.04
N ASP A 114 16.05 6.64 18.17
CA ASP A 114 15.53 5.70 19.16
C ASP A 114 14.14 5.19 18.75
N ALA A 115 14.10 4.28 17.78
CA ALA A 115 12.86 3.67 17.30
C ALA A 115 12.12 2.91 18.40
N GLU A 116 12.86 2.25 19.30
CA GLU A 116 12.31 1.47 20.39
C GLU A 116 11.67 2.36 21.46
N GLY A 117 12.34 3.44 21.87
CA GLY A 117 11.78 4.45 22.77
C GLY A 117 10.59 5.17 22.16
N THR A 118 10.66 5.49 20.87
CA THR A 118 9.54 6.08 20.14
C THR A 118 8.33 5.14 20.11
N TRP A 119 8.53 3.85 19.81
CA TRP A 119 7.46 2.85 19.78
C TRP A 119 6.77 2.71 21.13
N ARG A 120 7.53 2.70 22.24
CA ARG A 120 6.97 2.64 23.61
C ARG A 120 6.08 3.85 23.95
N GLY A 121 6.30 4.99 23.30
CA GLY A 121 5.46 6.18 23.46
C GLY A 121 4.16 6.15 22.66
N LEU A 122 4.01 5.21 21.72
CA LEU A 122 2.79 5.08 20.91
C LEU A 122 1.67 4.35 21.67
N PRO A 123 0.39 4.68 21.41
CA PRO A 123 -0.73 3.88 21.89
C PRO A 123 -0.64 2.43 21.40
N ALA A 124 -1.13 1.49 22.20
CA ALA A 124 -1.28 0.10 21.75
C ALA A 124 -2.19 0.03 20.52
N PHE A 125 -1.85 -0.83 19.56
CA PHE A 125 -2.70 -1.05 18.40
C PHE A 125 -4.01 -1.74 18.81
N PRO A 126 -5.19 -1.19 18.46
CA PRO A 126 -6.46 -1.69 18.96
C PRO A 126 -6.81 -3.08 18.36
N PRO A 127 -7.29 -4.03 19.18
CA PRO A 127 -7.63 -5.38 18.71
C PRO A 127 -8.95 -5.44 17.92
N LYS A 128 -9.78 -4.39 17.99
CA LYS A 128 -11.10 -4.32 17.36
C LYS A 128 -11.24 -3.03 16.54
N PRO A 129 -12.04 -3.04 15.45
CA PRO A 129 -12.36 -1.82 14.71
C PRO A 129 -13.08 -0.76 15.56
N PRO A 130 -12.92 0.54 15.22
CA PRO A 130 -12.02 1.05 14.18
C PRO A 130 -10.54 0.93 14.59
N ARG A 131 -9.69 0.50 13.64
CA ARG A 131 -8.25 0.31 13.88
C ARG A 131 -7.47 1.47 13.29
N HIS A 132 -6.86 2.28 14.16
CA HIS A 132 -6.01 3.39 13.75
C HIS A 132 -4.55 3.07 14.05
N THR A 133 -3.73 3.15 13.02
CA THR A 133 -2.28 3.17 13.15
C THR A 133 -1.88 4.53 13.67
N HIS A 134 -1.10 4.55 14.74
CA HIS A 134 -0.46 5.74 15.27
C HIS A 134 1.02 5.65 14.93
N GLY A 135 1.59 6.77 14.54
CA GLY A 135 3.01 6.89 14.33
C GLY A 135 3.56 8.21 14.83
N SER A 136 4.88 8.24 14.88
CA SER A 136 5.67 9.35 15.37
C SER A 136 6.88 9.50 14.45
N ALA A 137 6.94 10.64 13.77
CA ALA A 137 7.92 10.90 12.72
C ALA A 137 8.89 12.02 13.09
N THR A 138 10.08 12.01 12.52
CA THR A 138 11.08 13.07 12.66
C THR A 138 10.87 14.13 11.58
N GLY A 139 10.48 15.32 12.00
CA GLY A 139 10.28 16.49 11.14
C GLY A 139 11.58 17.18 10.72
N LYS A 140 11.45 18.39 10.18
CA LYS A 140 12.55 19.08 9.47
C LYS A 140 13.70 19.50 10.38
N ASP A 141 13.38 19.89 11.60
CA ASP A 141 14.30 20.41 12.61
C ASP A 141 14.58 19.36 13.71
N GLY A 142 14.29 18.08 13.41
CA GLY A 142 14.43 16.97 14.35
C GLY A 142 13.26 16.85 15.34
N GLU A 143 12.22 17.65 15.19
CA GLU A 143 11.03 17.62 16.03
C GLU A 143 10.23 16.32 15.83
N THR A 144 9.61 15.85 16.91
CA THR A 144 8.73 14.68 16.85
C THR A 144 7.32 15.10 16.44
N VAL A 145 6.85 14.60 15.29
CA VAL A 145 5.53 14.89 14.74
C VAL A 145 4.60 13.68 14.87
N PRO A 146 3.45 13.79 15.56
CA PRO A 146 2.48 12.72 15.61
C PRO A 146 1.71 12.59 14.28
N VAL A 147 1.49 11.36 13.86
CA VAL A 147 0.73 11.03 12.64
C VAL A 147 -0.24 9.90 12.97
N VAL A 148 -1.49 10.01 12.52
CA VAL A 148 -2.53 9.01 12.77
C VAL A 148 -3.19 8.64 11.45
N SER A 149 -3.45 7.35 11.24
CA SER A 149 -4.15 6.87 10.06
C SER A 149 -5.64 7.27 10.06
N GLY A 150 -6.25 7.31 8.89
CA GLY A 150 -7.66 7.66 8.69
C GLY A 150 -7.85 8.94 7.89
N GLU A 151 -9.10 9.25 7.51
CA GLU A 151 -9.38 10.36 6.59
C GLU A 151 -9.46 11.73 7.29
N LYS A 152 -9.65 11.73 8.60
CA LYS A 152 -9.94 12.93 9.40
C LYS A 152 -8.77 13.33 10.28
N THR A 153 -8.78 14.59 10.70
CA THR A 153 -7.92 15.10 11.76
C THR A 153 -8.17 14.35 13.08
N PRO A 154 -7.21 14.35 14.03
CA PRO A 154 -7.37 13.65 15.30
C PRO A 154 -8.61 14.04 16.12
N ASP A 155 -9.11 15.27 15.96
CA ASP A 155 -10.35 15.77 16.57
C ASP A 155 -11.64 15.30 15.86
N GLY A 156 -11.51 14.61 14.73
CA GLY A 156 -12.61 14.10 13.91
C GLY A 156 -13.44 15.16 13.19
N GLN A 157 -13.06 16.44 13.26
CA GLN A 157 -13.89 17.55 12.77
C GLN A 157 -13.69 17.83 11.28
N THR A 158 -12.45 17.68 10.79
CA THR A 158 -12.10 18.03 9.41
C THR A 158 -11.36 16.89 8.71
N HIS A 159 -11.30 16.94 7.38
CA HIS A 159 -10.46 16.01 6.64
C HIS A 159 -8.98 16.37 6.85
N ASP A 160 -8.16 15.35 7.12
CA ASP A 160 -6.72 15.53 7.17
C ASP A 160 -6.24 15.97 5.78
N TRP A 161 -5.58 17.12 5.70
CA TRP A 161 -5.12 17.67 4.43
C TRP A 161 -4.17 16.69 3.71
N ARG A 162 -3.40 15.88 4.46
CA ARG A 162 -2.50 14.85 3.91
C ARG A 162 -3.32 13.78 3.19
N TYR A 163 -4.44 13.35 3.77
CA TYR A 163 -5.34 12.43 3.09
C TYR A 163 -5.89 13.07 1.81
N VAL A 164 -6.40 14.31 1.90
CA VAL A 164 -7.00 15.01 0.74
C VAL A 164 -6.01 15.15 -0.42
N ASP A 165 -4.78 15.56 -0.13
CA ASP A 165 -3.75 15.72 -1.16
C ASP A 165 -3.24 14.37 -1.67
N GLY A 166 -3.22 13.33 -0.84
CA GLY A 166 -2.93 11.96 -1.27
C GLY A 166 -3.95 11.41 -2.25
N VAL A 167 -5.24 11.67 -2.02
CA VAL A 167 -6.29 11.33 -2.98
C VAL A 167 -6.09 12.06 -4.31
N LYS A 168 -5.76 13.36 -4.28
CA LYS A 168 -5.48 14.14 -5.49
C LYS A 168 -4.26 13.60 -6.25
N LEU A 169 -3.19 13.26 -5.53
CA LEU A 169 -1.97 12.71 -6.12
C LEU A 169 -2.25 11.34 -6.75
N ALA A 170 -2.92 10.45 -6.03
CA ALA A 170 -3.28 9.12 -6.54
C ALA A 170 -4.12 9.20 -7.84
N ARG A 171 -5.07 10.14 -7.90
CA ARG A 171 -5.88 10.40 -9.11
C ARG A 171 -5.04 10.95 -10.25
N ARG A 172 -4.15 11.92 -9.97
CA ARG A 172 -3.26 12.50 -10.98
C ARG A 172 -2.37 11.43 -11.63
N LEU A 173 -1.88 10.49 -10.82
CA LEU A 173 -1.03 9.39 -11.25
C LEU A 173 -1.82 8.22 -11.88
N GLY A 174 -3.15 8.32 -11.99
CA GLY A 174 -3.99 7.24 -12.53
C GLY A 174 -4.02 5.97 -11.66
N LEU A 175 -3.61 6.06 -10.39
CA LEU A 175 -3.56 4.91 -9.47
C LEU A 175 -4.95 4.50 -8.97
N VAL A 176 -5.93 5.39 -9.08
CA VAL A 176 -7.34 5.15 -8.75
C VAL A 176 -8.26 5.89 -9.74
N PRO A 177 -9.49 5.39 -9.96
CA PRO A 177 -10.48 6.10 -10.77
C PRO A 177 -10.77 7.52 -10.24
N ALA A 178 -11.27 8.40 -11.11
CA ALA A 178 -11.55 9.81 -10.75
C ALA A 178 -12.51 9.97 -9.54
N LYS A 179 -13.41 9.01 -9.33
CA LYS A 179 -14.34 8.95 -8.19
C LYS A 179 -13.92 7.97 -7.08
N GLY A 180 -12.84 7.21 -7.28
CA GLY A 180 -12.33 6.25 -6.32
C GLY A 180 -11.75 6.91 -5.06
N LYS A 181 -11.78 6.17 -3.95
CA LYS A 181 -11.14 6.52 -2.68
C LYS A 181 -9.93 5.60 -2.45
N PRO A 182 -8.69 6.09 -2.57
CA PRO A 182 -7.51 5.31 -2.21
C PRO A 182 -7.46 5.17 -0.69
N ASN A 183 -7.90 4.04 -0.15
CA ASN A 183 -7.85 3.77 1.31
C ASN A 183 -6.43 3.95 1.88
N VAL A 184 -5.42 3.63 1.07
CA VAL A 184 -4.00 3.78 1.38
C VAL A 184 -3.54 5.23 1.57
N ALA A 185 -4.24 6.21 0.99
CA ALA A 185 -3.96 7.62 1.27
C ALA A 185 -4.22 8.01 2.75
N SER A 186 -4.93 7.15 3.48
CA SER A 186 -5.18 7.34 4.90
C SER A 186 -4.10 6.74 5.80
N ASP A 187 -3.16 5.96 5.25
CA ASP A 187 -2.09 5.31 6.02
C ASP A 187 -1.07 6.33 6.55
N VAL A 188 -0.45 6.02 7.69
CA VAL A 188 0.47 6.93 8.39
C VAL A 188 1.66 7.30 7.50
N GLU A 189 2.21 6.30 6.81
CA GLU A 189 3.42 6.38 6.02
C GLU A 189 3.21 7.28 4.80
N LEU A 190 2.10 7.10 4.08
CA LEU A 190 1.78 7.89 2.89
C LEU A 190 1.37 9.32 3.26
N LYS A 191 0.66 9.52 4.37
CA LYS A 191 0.42 10.87 4.92
C LYS A 191 1.73 11.57 5.26
N TRP A 192 2.68 10.84 5.86
CA TRP A 192 3.97 11.40 6.21
C TRP A 192 4.82 11.72 4.97
N ALA A 193 4.83 10.85 3.96
CA ALA A 193 5.50 11.13 2.68
C ALA A 193 5.00 12.42 2.01
N LEU A 194 3.69 12.72 2.09
CA LEU A 194 3.15 13.98 1.59
C LEU A 194 3.58 15.19 2.42
N GLN A 195 3.66 15.06 3.74
CA GLN A 195 4.23 16.10 4.59
C GLN A 195 5.69 16.36 4.20
N MET A 196 6.49 15.30 4.04
CA MET A 196 7.88 15.42 3.62
C MET A 196 8.01 16.17 2.30
N ARG A 197 7.17 15.83 1.31
CA ARG A 197 7.14 16.50 0.00
C ARG A 197 6.79 17.98 0.12
N ARG A 198 5.79 18.32 0.95
CA ARG A 198 5.33 19.70 1.16
C ARG A 198 6.38 20.56 1.87
N ASP A 199 7.00 20.01 2.90
CA ASP A 199 7.87 20.77 3.81
C ASP A 199 9.36 20.72 3.40
N GLY A 200 9.66 19.93 2.36
CA GLY A 200 11.02 19.76 1.82
C GLY A 200 11.92 18.90 2.72
N ILE A 201 11.36 17.87 3.35
CA ILE A 201 12.11 16.91 4.18
C ILE A 201 12.68 15.82 3.27
N THR A 202 14.01 15.72 3.21
CA THR A 202 14.72 14.75 2.36
C THR A 202 15.17 13.49 3.11
N ASP A 203 15.20 13.51 4.43
CA ASP A 203 15.50 12.32 5.23
C ASP A 203 14.66 12.33 6.50
N SER A 204 13.92 11.24 6.73
CA SER A 204 13.03 11.15 7.88
C SER A 204 12.87 9.71 8.33
N GLN A 205 12.49 9.56 9.60
CA GLN A 205 12.16 8.29 10.21
C GLN A 205 10.77 8.37 10.81
N VAL A 206 9.99 7.31 10.68
CA VAL A 206 8.66 7.20 11.31
C VAL A 206 8.56 5.86 12.01
N THR A 207 8.17 5.88 13.28
CA THR A 207 7.82 4.65 14.01
C THR A 207 6.32 4.53 14.06
N ILE A 208 5.78 3.34 13.78
CA ILE A 208 4.34 3.05 13.79
C ILE A 208 4.01 1.91 14.77
N ASN A 209 2.76 1.88 15.23
CA ASN A 209 2.27 0.83 16.13
C ASN A 209 1.61 -0.37 15.40
N HIS A 210 1.50 -0.36 14.07
CA HIS A 210 0.88 -1.46 13.33
C HIS A 210 1.80 -2.70 13.34
N PRO A 211 1.34 -3.86 13.85
CA PRO A 211 2.21 -5.03 14.07
C PRO A 211 2.71 -5.66 12.77
N ASP A 212 1.97 -5.53 11.66
CA ASP A 212 2.41 -6.06 10.37
C ASP A 212 3.38 -5.11 9.62
N GLY A 213 3.64 -3.94 10.20
CA GLY A 213 4.38 -2.86 9.57
C GLY A 213 3.60 -2.13 8.48
N PRO A 214 4.30 -1.50 7.53
CA PRO A 214 3.71 -0.91 6.33
C PRO A 214 2.84 -1.93 5.60
N CYS A 215 1.66 -1.48 5.15
CA CYS A 215 0.76 -2.36 4.42
C CYS A 215 1.46 -2.92 3.16
N ARG A 216 1.13 -4.17 2.80
CA ARG A 216 1.73 -4.92 1.69
C ARG A 216 0.69 -5.20 0.60
N GLY A 217 1.15 -5.42 -0.64
CA GLY A 217 0.30 -5.76 -1.79
C GLY A 217 0.21 -4.67 -2.86
N ALA A 218 -0.71 -4.83 -3.81
CA ALA A 218 -0.93 -3.82 -4.85
C ALA A 218 -1.48 -2.52 -4.27
N LEU A 219 -0.97 -1.38 -4.75
CA LEU A 219 -1.29 -0.04 -4.23
C LEU A 219 -1.00 0.12 -2.74
N SER A 220 -0.15 -0.73 -2.17
CA SER A 220 0.22 -0.63 -0.76
C SER A 220 1.26 0.46 -0.50
N CYS A 221 1.46 0.82 0.77
CA CYS A 221 2.55 1.69 1.21
C CYS A 221 3.89 1.25 0.63
N ASP A 222 4.17 -0.06 0.58
CA ASP A 222 5.41 -0.61 0.05
C ASP A 222 5.69 -0.23 -1.41
N GLN A 223 4.65 -0.14 -2.23
CA GLN A 223 4.75 0.22 -3.64
C GLN A 223 4.62 1.73 -3.87
N LEU A 224 3.77 2.38 -3.08
CA LEU A 224 3.42 3.78 -3.27
C LEU A 224 4.41 4.75 -2.64
N LEU A 225 5.09 4.38 -1.55
CA LEU A 225 6.05 5.28 -0.89
C LEU A 225 7.16 5.75 -1.83
N PRO A 226 7.82 4.90 -2.63
CA PRO A 226 8.79 5.38 -3.62
C PRO A 226 8.23 6.33 -4.68
N ILE A 227 6.92 6.32 -4.92
CA ILE A 227 6.24 7.20 -5.90
C ILE A 227 5.78 8.51 -5.23
N TRP A 228 5.47 8.47 -3.94
CA TRP A 228 4.93 9.60 -3.18
C TRP A 228 6.02 10.48 -2.56
N LEU A 229 7.19 9.88 -2.30
CA LEU A 229 8.40 10.59 -1.93
C LEU A 229 9.01 11.27 -3.15
N ARG A 230 9.64 12.43 -2.94
CA ARG A 230 10.47 13.09 -3.96
C ARG A 230 11.72 12.26 -4.25
N GLU A 231 12.28 12.39 -5.45
CA GLU A 231 13.49 11.66 -5.90
C GLU A 231 14.67 11.71 -4.91
N ASP A 232 14.80 12.82 -4.19
CA ASP A 232 15.86 13.08 -3.21
C ASP A 232 15.45 12.77 -1.75
N SER A 233 14.24 12.26 -1.53
CA SER A 233 13.70 11.96 -0.22
C SER A 233 13.86 10.48 0.16
N ARG A 234 14.21 10.25 1.42
CA ARG A 234 14.30 8.94 2.08
C ARG A 234 13.41 8.90 3.31
N LEU A 235 12.60 7.85 3.43
CA LEU A 235 11.80 7.56 4.62
C LEU A 235 12.16 6.18 5.17
N THR A 236 12.57 6.09 6.44
CA THR A 236 12.69 4.82 7.15
C THR A 236 11.50 4.61 8.07
N VAL A 237 10.71 3.55 7.82
CA VAL A 237 9.59 3.15 8.67
C VAL A 237 10.06 2.08 9.64
N HIS A 238 9.76 2.26 10.92
CA HIS A 238 10.05 1.32 12.01
C HIS A 238 8.76 0.80 12.62
N TRP A 239 8.71 -0.48 12.95
CA TRP A 239 7.57 -1.08 13.63
C TRP A 239 8.02 -2.26 14.49
N ARG A 240 7.23 -2.62 15.49
CA ARG A 240 7.43 -3.84 16.26
C ARG A 240 6.53 -4.92 15.70
N ASP A 241 7.11 -6.04 15.27
CA ASP A 241 6.34 -7.16 14.73
C ASP A 241 5.58 -7.95 15.80
N ALA A 242 4.79 -8.93 15.37
CA ALA A 242 4.00 -9.79 16.26
C ALA A 242 4.86 -10.60 17.26
N ASP A 243 6.13 -10.85 16.94
CA ASP A 243 7.09 -11.54 17.81
C ASP A 243 7.78 -10.58 18.78
N GLY A 244 7.48 -9.29 18.70
CA GLY A 244 8.05 -8.25 19.53
C GLY A 244 9.42 -7.76 19.05
N ALA A 245 9.88 -8.14 17.86
CA ALA A 245 11.13 -7.63 17.30
C ALA A 245 10.90 -6.29 16.60
N MET A 246 11.80 -5.33 16.82
CA MET A 246 11.82 -4.11 16.01
C MET A 246 12.32 -4.42 14.60
N ARG A 247 11.53 -3.98 13.63
CA ARG A 247 11.78 -4.07 12.19
C ARG A 247 11.84 -2.67 11.61
N SER A 248 12.55 -2.55 10.50
CA SER A 248 12.58 -1.33 9.73
C SER A 248 12.65 -1.60 8.24
N LYS A 249 12.19 -0.63 7.45
CA LYS A 249 12.30 -0.62 6.00
C LYS A 249 12.48 0.80 5.52
N THR A 250 13.46 0.99 4.64
CA THR A 250 13.79 2.28 4.04
C THR A 250 13.24 2.35 2.62
N TYR A 251 12.58 3.47 2.33
CA TYR A 251 12.04 3.82 1.03
C TYR A 251 12.80 5.05 0.51
N VAL A 252 13.13 5.02 -0.76
CA VAL A 252 13.76 6.15 -1.47
C VAL A 252 12.80 6.56 -2.58
N GLY A 253 12.55 7.86 -2.70
CA GLY A 253 11.69 8.36 -3.74
C GLY A 253 12.30 8.19 -5.13
N ARG A 254 11.44 8.22 -6.13
CA ARG A 254 11.78 8.09 -7.55
C ARG A 254 11.63 9.44 -8.25
N PRO A 255 12.21 9.61 -9.45
CA PRO A 255 11.96 10.79 -10.27
C PRO A 255 10.46 11.02 -10.43
N ASP A 256 10.03 12.28 -10.30
CA ASP A 256 8.64 12.65 -10.53
C ASP A 256 8.25 12.24 -11.97
N HIS A 257 7.14 11.50 -12.10
CA HIS A 257 6.53 11.22 -13.39
C HIS A 257 5.70 12.45 -13.79
N ASP A 258 6.35 13.47 -14.34
CA ASP A 258 5.69 14.61 -14.99
C ASP A 258 5.11 14.23 -16.37
#